data_AF-A0AAD1GP62-F1
#
_entry.id   AF-A0AAD1GP62-F1
#
_cell.length_a   1.000
_cell.length_b   1.000
_cell.length_c   1.000
_cell.angle_alpha   90.00
_cell.angle_beta   90.00
_cell.angle_gamma   90.00
#
_symmetry.space_group_name_H-M   'P 1'
#
loop_
_entity.id
_entity.type
_entity.pdbx_description
1 polymer ?
#
loop_
_entity_poly.entity_id
_entity_poly.type
_entity_poly.pdbx_seq_one_letter_code
_entity_poly.pdbx_strand_id
1 'polypeptide(L)'
;MSIQQSLRDYEIALCAAARRVVAEGQKWASDVPQDAGVYVLWKDASPVYVGETSSLRSRMRDLTRVENHTFARITCEQFSIALADKVGLLGVLSKTYTLSFILVPFGRKEVEEFLILRWRSSLFNKPTTRLMKGTQYSWVSAIVSSPEASLI
;
A
#
# COMPACT_ATOMS: atom_id res chain seq x y z
N MET A 1 -20.05 -15.65 -7.61
CA MET A 1 -19.47 -14.78 -6.57
C MET A 1 -19.71 -13.33 -6.98
N SER A 2 -20.20 -12.46 -6.08
CA SER A 2 -20.41 -11.04 -6.42
C SER A 2 -19.08 -10.29 -6.43
N ILE A 3 -18.99 -9.20 -7.21
CA ILE A 3 -17.79 -8.33 -7.24
C ILE A 3 -17.47 -7.79 -5.84
N GLN A 4 -18.51 -7.44 -5.07
CA GLN A 4 -18.34 -6.95 -3.69
C GLN A 4 -17.67 -8.00 -2.80
N GLN A 5 -18.08 -9.27 -2.92
CA GLN A 5 -17.44 -10.35 -2.19
C GLN A 5 -16.00 -10.56 -2.66
N SER A 6 -15.74 -10.52 -3.97
CA SER A 6 -14.37 -10.65 -4.50
C SER A 6 -13.44 -9.56 -3.96
N LEU A 7 -13.91 -8.31 -3.88
CA LEU A 7 -13.15 -7.20 -3.31
C LEU A 7 -12.87 -7.40 -1.81
N ARG A 8 -13.86 -7.90 -1.05
CA ARG A 8 -13.68 -8.25 0.36
C ARG A 8 -12.68 -9.38 0.56
N ASP A 9 -12.70 -10.38 -0.30
CA ASP A 9 -11.79 -11.52 -0.21
C ASP A 9 -10.35 -11.07 -0.52
N TYR A 10 -10.14 -10.16 -1.47
CA TYR A 10 -8.83 -9.54 -1.69
C TYR A 10 -8.35 -8.69 -0.51
N GLU A 11 -9.25 -7.95 0.15
CA GLU A 11 -8.94 -7.23 1.39
C GLU A 11 -8.46 -8.20 2.49
N ILE A 12 -9.22 -9.27 2.72
CA ILE A 12 -8.87 -10.30 3.70
C ILE A 12 -7.52 -10.94 3.37
N ALA A 13 -7.31 -11.29 2.09
CA ALA A 13 -6.05 -11.89 1.65
C ALA A 13 -4.86 -10.94 1.85
N LEU A 14 -5.00 -9.64 1.59
CA LEU A 14 -3.94 -8.65 1.82
C LEU A 14 -3.61 -8.46 3.31
N CYS A 15 -4.63 -8.49 4.17
CA CYS A 15 -4.47 -8.41 5.62
C CYS A 15 -3.80 -9.67 6.20
N ALA A 16 -4.12 -10.84 5.65
CA ALA A 16 -3.56 -12.13 6.07
C ALA A 16 -2.20 -12.46 5.43
N ALA A 17 -1.85 -11.80 4.32
CA ALA A 17 -0.60 -12.03 3.62
C ALA A 17 0.60 -11.69 4.50
N ALA A 18 1.65 -12.51 4.37
CA ALA A 18 2.91 -12.30 5.08
C ALA A 18 3.46 -10.90 4.82
N ARG A 19 3.86 -10.23 5.90
CA ARG A 19 4.47 -8.92 5.86
C ARG A 19 5.98 -9.05 5.87
N ARG A 20 6.65 -8.28 5.01
CA ARG A 20 8.11 -8.18 4.94
C ARG A 20 8.57 -6.76 5.21
N VAL A 21 9.79 -6.61 5.72
CA VAL A 21 10.38 -5.30 5.95
C VAL A 21 10.69 -4.63 4.60
N VAL A 22 10.34 -3.36 4.47
CA VAL A 22 10.62 -2.60 3.24
C VAL A 22 12.10 -2.27 3.18
N ALA A 23 12.73 -2.38 2.01
CA ALA A 23 14.15 -2.03 1.82
C ALA A 23 15.14 -2.84 2.69
N GLU A 24 14.78 -4.06 3.10
CA GLU A 24 15.64 -4.95 3.88
C GLU A 24 16.82 -5.48 3.04
N GLY A 25 17.93 -4.76 3.06
CA GLY A 25 19.17 -5.12 2.37
C GLY A 25 19.17 -4.85 0.85
N GLN A 26 20.30 -5.15 0.21
CA GLN A 26 20.56 -4.79 -1.20
C GLN A 26 19.66 -5.49 -2.22
N LYS A 27 19.04 -6.63 -1.87
CA LYS A 27 18.23 -7.46 -2.77
C LYS A 27 16.82 -7.73 -2.21
N TRP A 28 16.29 -6.81 -1.40
CA TRP A 28 15.04 -6.97 -0.65
C TRP A 28 13.80 -7.35 -1.49
N ALA A 29 13.82 -7.02 -2.79
CA ALA A 29 12.72 -7.31 -3.72
C ALA A 29 13.02 -8.50 -4.67
N SER A 30 14.13 -9.22 -4.50
CA SER A 30 14.60 -10.20 -5.48
C SER A 30 13.73 -11.45 -5.57
N ASP A 31 13.13 -11.87 -4.44
CA ASP A 31 12.22 -12.99 -4.31
C ASP A 31 10.76 -12.64 -4.64
N VAL A 32 10.44 -11.34 -4.75
CA VAL A 32 9.09 -10.87 -5.12
C VAL A 32 8.75 -11.35 -6.55
N PRO A 33 7.53 -11.85 -6.81
CA PRO A 33 7.11 -12.26 -8.16
C PRO A 33 7.13 -11.11 -9.17
N GLN A 34 7.28 -11.43 -10.46
CA GLN A 34 7.19 -10.44 -11.53
C GLN A 34 5.76 -10.18 -12.00
N ASP A 35 4.80 -10.96 -11.50
CA ASP A 35 3.39 -10.91 -11.81
C ASP A 35 2.72 -9.61 -11.36
N ALA A 36 1.55 -9.35 -11.95
CA ALA A 36 0.70 -8.24 -11.56
C ALA A 36 0.05 -8.47 -10.20
N GLY A 37 -0.16 -7.40 -9.46
CA GLY A 37 -0.72 -7.50 -8.13
C GLY A 37 -1.05 -6.17 -7.47
N VAL A 38 -1.53 -6.30 -6.24
CA VAL A 38 -1.82 -5.19 -5.33
C VAL A 38 -0.96 -5.36 -4.10
N TYR A 39 -0.41 -4.25 -3.61
CA TYR A 39 0.41 -4.21 -2.41
C TYR A 39 -0.09 -3.15 -1.44
N VAL A 40 0.23 -3.38 -0.17
CA VAL A 40 -0.09 -2.49 0.93
C VAL A 40 1.17 -2.25 1.73
N LEU A 41 1.45 -0.98 2.02
CA LEU A 41 2.44 -0.59 3.02
C LEU A 41 1.71 -0.37 4.33
N TRP A 42 2.31 -0.90 5.38
CA TRP A 42 1.79 -0.90 6.73
C TRP A 42 2.75 -0.14 7.63
N LYS A 43 2.20 0.68 8.52
CA LYS A 43 2.89 1.16 9.71
C LYS A 43 2.26 0.44 10.89
N ASP A 44 3.01 -0.44 11.54
CA ASP A 44 2.49 -1.41 12.51
C ASP A 44 1.32 -2.21 11.92
N ALA A 45 0.16 -2.22 12.57
CA ALA A 45 -1.05 -2.89 12.09
C ALA A 45 -1.84 -2.07 11.04
N SER A 46 -1.53 -0.77 10.87
CA SER A 46 -2.36 0.16 10.10
C SER A 46 -1.91 0.27 8.63
N PRO A 47 -2.82 0.13 7.64
CA PRO A 47 -2.49 0.37 6.24
C PRO A 47 -2.29 1.87 6.02
N VAL A 48 -1.17 2.25 5.41
CA VAL A 48 -0.81 3.65 5.14
C VAL A 48 -0.67 3.98 3.67
N TYR A 49 -0.47 2.97 2.82
CA TYR A 49 -0.47 3.16 1.37
C TYR A 49 -0.92 1.90 0.63
N VAL A 50 -1.67 2.07 -0.44
CA VAL A 50 -2.08 0.97 -1.34
C VAL A 50 -1.58 1.28 -2.74
N GLY A 51 -1.12 0.27 -3.47
CA GLY A 51 -0.82 0.44 -4.89
C GLY A 51 -1.09 -0.81 -5.69
N GLU A 52 -1.32 -0.62 -6.99
CA GLU A 52 -1.35 -1.70 -7.98
C GLU A 52 -0.16 -1.63 -8.93
N THR A 53 0.17 -2.76 -9.56
CA THR A 53 1.22 -2.80 -10.59
C THR A 53 1.02 -3.99 -11.53
N SER A 54 1.52 -3.88 -12.75
CA SER A 54 1.69 -5.00 -13.68
C SER A 54 2.90 -5.89 -13.34
N SER A 55 3.81 -5.40 -12.50
CA SER A 55 4.93 -6.19 -11.98
C SER A 55 5.28 -5.80 -10.55
N LEU A 56 5.03 -6.70 -9.60
CA LEU A 56 5.32 -6.50 -8.18
C LEU A 56 6.81 -6.26 -7.95
N ARG A 57 7.69 -7.13 -8.46
CA ARG A 57 9.14 -6.99 -8.32
C ARG A 57 9.66 -5.63 -8.77
N SER A 58 9.26 -5.18 -9.95
CA SER A 58 9.70 -3.88 -10.48
C SER A 58 9.22 -2.73 -9.59
N ARG A 59 7.94 -2.77 -9.17
CA ARG A 59 7.38 -1.75 -8.28
C ARG A 59 8.04 -1.72 -6.90
N MET A 60 8.39 -2.88 -6.34
CA MET A 60 9.15 -2.93 -5.09
C MET A 60 10.52 -2.30 -5.25
N ARG A 61 11.20 -2.46 -6.38
CA ARG A 61 12.47 -1.73 -6.62
C ARG A 61 12.26 -0.22 -6.66
N ASP A 62 11.16 0.24 -7.28
CA ASP A 62 10.83 1.67 -7.35
C ASP A 62 10.48 2.28 -5.99
N LEU A 63 9.91 1.52 -5.05
CA LEU A 63 9.60 2.00 -3.69
C LEU A 63 10.80 2.59 -2.94
N THR A 64 12.03 2.24 -3.36
CA THR A 64 13.29 2.74 -2.78
C THR A 64 13.93 3.88 -3.56
N ARG A 65 13.20 4.45 -4.52
CA ARG A 65 13.67 5.50 -5.44
C ARG A 65 12.66 6.65 -5.45
N VAL A 66 13.07 7.80 -4.92
CA VAL A 66 12.22 8.98 -4.73
C VAL A 66 11.62 9.46 -6.06
N GLU A 67 12.41 9.40 -7.13
CA GLU A 67 12.04 9.80 -8.47
C GLU A 67 10.95 8.92 -9.10
N ASN A 68 10.86 7.66 -8.69
CA ASN A 68 10.02 6.65 -9.36
C ASN A 68 8.74 6.33 -8.58
N HIS A 69 8.64 6.73 -7.30
CA HIS A 69 7.54 6.27 -6.46
C HIS A 69 6.98 7.34 -5.53
N THR A 70 5.67 7.57 -5.62
CA THR A 70 4.96 8.57 -4.81
C THR A 70 5.14 8.34 -3.31
N PHE A 71 5.02 7.11 -2.82
CA PHE A 71 5.25 6.80 -1.41
C PHE A 71 6.67 7.15 -0.92
N ALA A 72 7.69 6.99 -1.75
CA ALA A 72 9.06 7.37 -1.38
C ALA A 72 9.17 8.89 -1.17
N ARG A 73 8.56 9.69 -2.06
CA ARG A 73 8.47 11.16 -1.89
C ARG A 73 7.71 11.56 -0.63
N ILE A 74 6.57 10.93 -0.38
CA ILE A 74 5.77 11.17 0.83
C ILE A 74 6.57 10.85 2.08
N THR A 75 7.33 9.74 2.07
CA THR A 75 8.20 9.37 3.18
C THR A 75 9.29 10.42 3.41
N CYS A 76 9.93 10.91 2.35
CA CYS A 76 10.91 11.98 2.47
C CYS A 76 10.30 13.25 3.08
N GLU A 77 9.13 13.67 2.60
CA GLU A 77 8.41 14.84 3.11
C GLU A 77 8.04 14.67 4.60
N GLN A 78 7.44 13.54 4.97
CA GLN A 78 6.96 13.28 6.33
C GLN A 78 8.09 13.22 7.37
N PHE A 79 9.27 12.74 6.97
CA PHE A 79 10.42 12.57 7.85
C PHE A 79 11.51 13.63 7.62
N SER A 80 11.22 14.68 6.85
CA SER A 80 12.16 15.77 6.53
C SER A 80 13.50 15.27 5.96
N ILE A 81 13.45 14.22 5.13
CA ILE A 81 14.62 13.64 4.45
C ILE A 81 14.81 14.39 3.13
N ALA A 82 16.04 14.83 2.85
CA ALA A 82 16.37 15.43 1.56
C ALA A 82 16.14 14.41 0.42
N LEU A 83 15.59 14.83 -0.72
CA LEU A 83 15.28 13.93 -1.84
C LEU A 83 16.51 13.18 -2.38
N ALA A 84 17.71 13.75 -2.23
CA ALA A 84 18.97 13.12 -2.61
C ALA A 84 19.52 12.14 -1.54
N ASP A 85 19.00 12.17 -0.31
CA ASP A 85 19.45 11.31 0.78
C ASP A 85 18.78 9.93 0.71
N LYS A 86 19.34 9.09 -0.16
CA LYS A 86 18.93 7.71 -0.32
C LYS A 86 19.13 6.89 0.95
N VAL A 87 20.20 7.12 1.70
CA VAL A 87 20.52 6.32 2.90
C VAL A 87 19.48 6.60 3.99
N GLY A 88 19.14 7.87 4.21
CA GLY A 88 18.07 8.29 5.11
C GLY A 88 16.73 7.66 4.74
N LEU A 89 16.34 7.72 3.45
CA LEU A 89 15.10 7.10 2.97
C LEU A 89 15.06 5.61 3.28
N LEU A 90 16.10 4.84 2.91
CA LEU A 90 16.13 3.40 3.15
C LEU A 90 16.09 3.07 4.65
N GLY A 91 16.77 3.87 5.47
CA GLY A 91 16.75 3.74 6.93
C GLY A 91 15.35 3.94 7.51
N VAL A 92 14.60 4.94 7.04
CA VAL A 92 13.22 5.16 7.50
C VAL A 92 12.28 4.08 6.97
N LEU A 93 12.40 3.71 5.68
CA LEU A 93 11.56 2.68 5.08
C LEU A 93 11.65 1.35 5.83
N SER A 94 12.89 0.91 6.11
CA SER A 94 13.14 -0.37 6.78
C SER A 94 12.78 -0.41 8.26
N LYS A 95 12.82 0.73 8.96
CA LYS A 95 12.46 0.79 10.39
C LYS A 95 10.98 1.03 10.64
N THR A 96 10.28 1.63 9.67
CA THR A 96 8.93 2.16 9.89
C THR A 96 7.86 1.34 9.19
N TYR A 97 8.18 0.76 8.03
CA TYR A 97 7.17 0.18 7.16
C TYR A 97 7.43 -1.30 6.89
N THR A 98 6.33 -2.04 6.90
CA THR A 98 6.28 -3.39 6.34
C THR A 98 5.37 -3.39 5.11
N LEU A 99 5.49 -4.42 4.28
CA LEU A 99 4.73 -4.55 3.05
C LEU A 99 4.14 -5.94 2.93
N SER A 100 2.88 -6.02 2.52
CA SER A 100 2.27 -7.25 2.01
C SER A 100 1.80 -7.05 0.57
N PHE A 101 1.63 -8.14 -0.17
CA PHE A 101 1.10 -8.13 -1.52
C PHE A 101 0.35 -9.43 -1.82
N ILE A 102 -0.51 -9.36 -2.83
CA ILE A 102 -1.17 -10.53 -3.43
C ILE A 102 -1.09 -10.43 -4.95
N LEU A 103 -1.17 -11.58 -5.62
CA LEU A 103 -1.25 -11.64 -7.08
C LEU A 103 -2.68 -11.34 -7.54
N VAL A 104 -2.80 -10.41 -8.49
CA VAL A 104 -4.08 -9.99 -9.07
C VAL A 104 -3.85 -9.73 -10.57
N PRO A 105 -3.94 -10.77 -11.42
CA PRO A 105 -3.65 -10.64 -12.85
C PRO A 105 -4.63 -9.69 -13.56
N PHE A 106 -5.87 -9.64 -13.10
CA PHE A 106 -6.95 -8.80 -13.63
C PHE A 106 -7.78 -8.19 -12.50
N GLY A 107 -8.31 -6.98 -12.69
CA GLY A 107 -9.13 -6.31 -11.69
C GLY A 107 -8.36 -5.57 -10.59
N ARG A 108 -7.03 -5.45 -10.71
CA ARG A 108 -6.15 -4.84 -9.69
C ARG A 108 -6.46 -3.37 -9.43
N LYS A 109 -6.95 -2.64 -10.45
CA LYS A 109 -7.31 -1.23 -10.31
C LYS A 109 -8.56 -1.08 -9.44
N GLU A 110 -9.53 -1.95 -9.65
CA GLU A 110 -10.78 -2.01 -8.91
C GLU A 110 -10.52 -2.39 -7.45
N VAL A 111 -9.55 -3.29 -7.20
CA VAL A 111 -9.09 -3.62 -5.85
C VAL A 111 -8.43 -2.40 -5.19
N GLU A 112 -7.49 -1.73 -5.87
CA GLU A 112 -6.83 -0.53 -5.34
C GLU A 112 -7.86 0.56 -4.99
N GLU A 113 -8.78 0.89 -5.90
CA GLU A 113 -9.79 1.92 -5.71
C GLU A 113 -10.72 1.62 -4.53
N PHE A 114 -11.16 0.36 -4.43
CA PHE A 114 -11.96 -0.11 -3.30
C PHE A 114 -11.23 0.04 -1.96
N LEU A 115 -9.95 -0.36 -1.89
CA LEU A 115 -9.14 -0.24 -0.67
C LEU A 115 -8.83 1.21 -0.34
N ILE A 116 -8.56 2.06 -1.34
CA ILE A 116 -8.37 3.50 -1.14
C ILE A 116 -9.62 4.10 -0.51
N LEU A 117 -10.82 3.77 -1.00
CA LEU A 117 -12.07 4.24 -0.41
C LEU A 117 -12.27 3.71 1.01
N ARG A 118 -12.01 2.43 1.24
CA ARG A 118 -12.29 1.78 2.51
C ARG A 118 -11.32 2.17 3.62
N TRP A 119 -10.04 2.35 3.31
CA TRP A 119 -9.01 2.69 4.28
C TRP A 119 -8.63 4.17 4.25
N ARG A 120 -9.38 5.02 3.53
CA ARG A 120 -9.10 6.47 3.33
C ARG A 120 -8.78 7.27 4.59
N SER A 121 -9.21 6.81 5.76
CA SER A 121 -8.92 7.45 7.05
C SER A 121 -7.44 7.37 7.45
N SER A 122 -6.72 6.32 7.03
CA SER A 122 -5.32 6.08 7.39
C SER A 122 -4.34 6.24 6.24
N LEU A 123 -4.82 6.23 4.99
CA LEU A 123 -3.95 6.24 3.82
C LEU A 123 -3.37 7.63 3.50
N PHE A 124 -2.12 7.61 3.05
CA PHE A 124 -1.50 8.74 2.36
C PHE A 124 -2.09 8.92 0.95
N ASN A 125 -2.47 7.84 0.26
CA ASN A 125 -3.26 7.92 -0.96
C ASN A 125 -4.58 8.60 -0.65
N LYS A 126 -4.89 9.70 -1.34
CA LYS A 126 -6.21 10.34 -1.24
C LYS A 126 -7.11 9.83 -2.35
N PRO A 127 -8.38 9.50 -2.04
CA PRO A 127 -9.34 9.17 -3.08
C PRO A 127 -9.51 10.38 -3.99
N THR A 128 -9.47 10.15 -5.30
CA THR A 128 -9.67 11.23 -6.27
C THR A 128 -11.12 11.71 -6.22
N THR A 129 -11.37 12.96 -6.63
CA THR A 129 -12.74 13.49 -6.74
C THR A 129 -13.62 12.63 -7.64
N ARG A 130 -13.05 12.04 -8.70
CA ARG A 130 -13.76 11.14 -9.61
C ARG A 130 -14.19 9.86 -8.90
N LEU A 131 -13.26 9.24 -8.15
CA LEU A 131 -13.55 8.03 -7.39
C LEU A 131 -14.63 8.27 -6.33
N MET A 132 -14.58 9.40 -5.61
CA MET A 132 -15.59 9.77 -4.61
C MET A 132 -16.99 10.01 -5.19
N LYS A 133 -17.09 10.42 -6.45
CA LYS A 133 -18.37 10.67 -7.14
C LYS A 133 -18.93 9.44 -7.85
N GLY A 134 -18.13 8.40 -8.04
CA GLY A 134 -18.53 7.19 -8.73
C GLY A 134 -19.58 6.40 -7.95
N THR A 135 -20.56 5.82 -8.64
CA THR A 135 -21.64 5.03 -8.02
C THR A 135 -21.26 3.56 -7.80
N GLN A 136 -20.21 3.05 -8.47
CA GLN A 136 -19.79 1.66 -8.41
C GLN A 136 -19.37 1.17 -7.01
N TYR A 137 -18.98 2.11 -6.14
CA TYR A 137 -18.55 1.85 -4.76
C TYR A 137 -19.42 2.55 -3.72
N SER A 138 -20.66 2.92 -4.05
CA SER A 138 -21.59 3.60 -3.11
C SER A 138 -21.84 2.82 -1.82
N TRP A 139 -21.65 1.50 -1.85
CA TRP A 139 -21.76 0.59 -0.72
C TRP A 139 -20.51 0.56 0.20
N VAL A 140 -19.42 1.25 -0.16
CA VAL A 140 -18.14 1.19 0.56
C VAL A 140 -18.05 2.31 1.60
N SER A 141 -18.12 1.94 2.87
CA SER A 141 -17.83 2.84 3.99
C SER A 141 -16.35 2.81 4.36
N ALA A 142 -15.82 3.95 4.81
CA ALA A 142 -14.50 4.00 5.43
C ALA A 142 -14.49 3.23 6.74
N ILE A 143 -13.40 2.54 7.01
CA ILE A 143 -13.09 2.07 8.35
C ILE A 143 -12.59 3.28 9.15
N VAL A 144 -13.23 3.53 10.28
CA VAL A 144 -12.75 4.50 11.26
C VAL A 144 -11.85 3.73 12.22
N SER A 145 -10.59 4.12 12.32
CA SER A 145 -9.69 3.58 13.34
C SER A 145 -10.23 3.96 14.72
N SER A 146 -10.59 2.96 15.52
CA SER A 146 -10.93 3.17 16.94
C SER A 146 -9.69 3.67 17.68
N PRO A 147 -9.79 4.72 18.52
CA PRO A 147 -8.68 5.20 19.34
C PRO A 147 -8.22 4.20 20.43
N GLU A 148 -8.95 3.10 20.67
CA GLU A 148 -8.80 2.31 21.91
C GLU A 148 -7.74 1.19 21.88
N ALA A 149 -7.05 0.94 20.76
CA ALA A 149 -6.09 -0.17 20.69
C ALA A 149 -4.66 0.17 21.19
N SER A 150 -4.46 1.28 21.91
CA SER A 150 -3.13 1.69 22.43
C SER A 150 -2.97 1.52 23.96
N LEU A 151 -3.85 0.76 24.62
CA LEU A 151 -3.77 0.51 26.07
C LEU A 151 -4.01 -0.97 26.37
N ILE A 152 -3.06 -1.84 26.00
CA ILE A 152 -2.78 -3.11 26.72
C ILE A 152 -1.27 -3.34 26.68
#